data_AF-A0A3P7MEB1-F1
#
_entry.id   AF-A0A3P7MEB1-F1
#
_cell.length_a   1.000
_cell.length_b   1.000
_cell.length_c   1.000
_cell.angle_alpha   90.00
_cell.angle_beta   90.00
_cell.angle_gamma   90.00
#
_symmetry.space_group_name_H-M   'P 1'
#
loop_
_entity.id
_entity.type
_entity.pdbx_description
1 polymer ?
#
loop_
_entity_poly.entity_id
_entity_poly.type
_entity_poly.pdbx_seq_one_letter_code
_entity_poly.pdbx_strand_id
1 'polypeptide(L)'
;MQQELLEELEAADISYTDVRTREAGLTSKDQPNLIPFDEERRVMGCICHDDNHHISYLLLYKGIPTRCRCGHWFKLVDYNEYEAARDRYWNKVKNEPENAKLVKELENAEQVLQNLLEESKTMTRSSPGATEMMDKLLINWN
;
A
#
# COMPACT_ATOMS: atom_id res chain seq x y z
N MET A 1 6.35 -27.54 0.78
CA MET A 1 6.29 -26.87 2.09
C MET A 1 6.82 -25.44 2.05
N GLN A 2 8.09 -25.15 1.69
CA GLN A 2 8.53 -23.74 1.55
C GLN A 2 7.95 -23.05 0.30
N GLN A 3 7.83 -23.80 -0.80
CA GLN A 3 7.38 -23.24 -2.09
C GLN A 3 5.88 -22.92 -2.11
N GLU A 4 5.06 -23.79 -1.53
CA GLU A 4 3.61 -23.61 -1.39
C GLU A 4 3.27 -22.41 -0.49
N LEU A 5 4.03 -22.22 0.60
CA LEU A 5 3.93 -21.04 1.46
C LEU A 5 4.37 -19.76 0.72
N LEU A 6 5.40 -19.84 -0.13
CA LEU A 6 5.84 -18.72 -0.97
C LEU A 6 4.77 -18.36 -2.00
N GLU A 7 4.12 -19.34 -2.62
CA GLU A 7 3.04 -19.16 -3.60
C GLU A 7 1.80 -18.51 -2.96
N GLU A 8 1.43 -18.91 -1.73
CA GLU A 8 0.35 -18.28 -0.97
C GLU A 8 0.66 -16.83 -0.58
N LEU A 9 1.93 -16.53 -0.25
CA LEU A 9 2.38 -15.18 0.11
C LEU A 9 2.47 -14.24 -1.10
N GLU A 10 2.90 -14.75 -2.26
CA GLU A 10 2.89 -14.01 -3.54
C GLU A 10 1.45 -13.76 -4.01
N ALA A 11 0.55 -14.74 -3.88
CA ALA A 11 -0.87 -14.59 -4.21
C ALA A 11 -1.59 -13.55 -3.31
N ALA A 12 -1.09 -13.31 -2.10
CA ALA A 12 -1.59 -12.29 -1.20
C ALA A 12 -1.02 -10.88 -1.47
N ASP A 13 -0.14 -10.72 -2.48
CA ASP A 13 0.58 -9.47 -2.80
C ASP A 13 1.36 -8.89 -1.60
N ILE A 14 1.80 -9.78 -0.69
CA ILE A 14 2.64 -9.43 0.45
C ILE A 14 4.08 -9.76 0.07
N SER A 15 4.75 -8.82 -0.64
CA SER A 15 6.17 -8.99 -0.94
C SER A 15 6.99 -9.05 0.36
N TYR A 16 7.46 -10.25 0.74
CA TYR A 16 8.32 -10.46 1.91
C TYR A 16 9.70 -9.80 1.76
N THR A 17 10.09 -9.46 0.53
CA THR A 17 11.33 -8.75 0.22
C THR A 17 11.20 -7.23 0.29
N ASP A 18 9.97 -6.72 0.29
CA ASP A 18 9.72 -5.29 0.22
C ASP A 18 9.56 -4.72 1.64
N VAL A 19 10.70 -4.52 2.30
CA VAL A 19 10.78 -3.66 3.48
C VAL A 19 10.50 -2.23 3.02
N ARG A 20 9.22 -1.90 2.87
CA ARG A 20 8.80 -0.55 2.49
C ARG A 20 9.03 0.38 3.66
N THR A 21 10.08 1.20 3.54
CA THR A 21 10.23 2.39 4.38
C THR A 21 9.06 3.33 4.10
N ARG A 22 8.34 3.71 5.16
CA ARG A 22 7.26 4.69 5.08
C ARG A 22 7.71 5.96 5.78
N GLU A 23 7.53 7.09 5.11
CA GLU A 23 7.75 8.38 5.75
C GLU A 23 6.73 8.57 6.88
N ALA A 24 7.24 8.89 8.07
CA ALA A 24 6.39 9.23 9.19
C ALA A 24 5.91 10.69 9.02
N GLY A 25 4.60 10.88 8.91
CA GLY A 25 4.00 12.21 8.96
C GLY A 25 4.11 12.87 10.35
N LEU A 26 3.48 14.03 10.50
CA LEU A 26 3.28 14.63 11.81
C LEU A 26 2.39 13.71 12.67
N THR A 27 2.94 13.20 13.76
CA THR A 27 2.23 12.27 14.66
C THR A 27 2.15 12.77 16.08
N SER A 28 1.05 12.42 16.75
CA SER A 28 0.85 12.64 18.18
C SER A 28 0.43 11.34 18.85
N LYS A 29 0.29 11.35 20.18
CA LYS A 29 -0.21 10.19 20.92
C LYS A 29 -1.62 9.79 20.46
N ASP A 30 -2.46 10.79 20.14
CA ASP A 30 -3.84 10.59 19.69
C ASP A 30 -3.95 10.32 18.18
N GLN A 31 -2.92 10.70 17.42
CA GLN A 31 -2.80 10.44 15.97
C GLN A 31 -1.45 9.76 15.67
N PRO A 32 -1.28 8.49 16.09
CA PRO A 32 -0.06 7.73 15.84
C PRO A 32 -0.02 7.19 14.40
N ASN A 33 1.17 6.81 13.94
CA ASN A 33 1.34 5.99 12.75
C ASN A 33 0.76 4.59 13.00
N LEU A 34 -0.25 4.21 12.22
CA LEU A 34 -0.89 2.91 12.35
C LEU A 34 -0.09 1.84 11.60
N ILE A 35 0.24 0.77 12.31
CA ILE A 35 0.97 -0.38 11.78
C ILE A 35 0.00 -1.56 11.69
N PRO A 36 -0.40 -1.99 10.48
CA PRO A 36 -1.29 -3.14 10.32
C PRO A 36 -0.53 -4.43 10.65
N PHE A 37 -1.06 -5.19 11.61
CA PHE A 37 -0.61 -6.52 11.98
C PHE A 37 -1.69 -7.19 12.83
N ASP A 38 -2.05 -8.44 12.51
CA ASP A 38 -3.18 -9.07 13.17
C ASP A 38 -2.83 -9.64 14.54
N GLU A 39 -1.57 -10.00 14.76
CA GLU A 39 -1.08 -10.54 16.02
C GLU A 39 -0.85 -9.47 17.12
N GLU A 40 -0.68 -9.94 18.35
CA GLU A 40 -0.63 -9.10 19.56
C GLU A 40 0.60 -8.18 19.66
N ARG A 41 1.70 -8.51 18.98
CA ARG A 41 2.95 -7.74 19.07
C ARG A 41 3.83 -7.87 17.83
N ARG A 42 4.52 -6.79 17.48
CA ARG A 42 5.47 -6.73 16.36
C ARG A 42 6.68 -5.88 16.69
N VAL A 43 7.85 -6.32 16.22
CA VAL A 43 9.05 -5.47 16.22
C VAL A 43 9.02 -4.55 14.99
N MET A 44 9.23 -3.26 15.21
CA MET A 44 9.26 -2.24 14.16
C MET A 44 10.57 -1.45 14.26
N GLY A 45 11.18 -1.13 13.11
CA GLY A 45 12.38 -0.31 13.02
C GLY A 45 12.05 1.12 12.62
N CYS A 46 12.48 2.10 13.41
CA CYS A 46 12.33 3.52 13.12
C CYS A 46 13.70 4.12 12.74
N ILE A 47 13.80 4.57 11.49
CA ILE A 47 14.91 5.40 11.00
C ILE A 47 14.57 6.84 11.37
N CYS A 48 15.22 7.36 12.40
CA CYS A 48 14.82 8.65 13.00
C CYS A 48 15.24 9.86 12.16
N HIS A 49 16.37 9.75 11.48
CA HIS A 49 16.96 10.78 10.63
C HIS A 49 17.66 10.07 9.47
N ASP A 50 17.72 10.69 8.30
CA ASP A 50 18.28 10.08 7.09
C ASP A 50 19.79 9.83 7.21
N ASP A 51 20.48 10.59 8.06
CA ASP A 51 21.91 10.49 8.35
C ASP A 51 22.24 9.51 9.50
N ASN A 52 21.22 8.92 10.16
CA ASN A 52 21.45 7.97 11.23
C ASN A 52 21.95 6.63 10.69
N HIS A 53 23.11 6.21 11.20
CA HIS A 53 23.70 4.90 10.91
C HIS A 53 23.16 3.77 11.81
N HIS A 54 22.06 4.01 12.51
CA HIS A 54 21.45 3.05 13.43
C HIS A 54 19.92 3.11 13.36
N ILE A 55 19.30 1.95 13.53
CA ILE A 55 17.84 1.79 13.52
C ILE A 55 17.36 1.67 14.98
N SER A 56 16.36 2.47 15.35
CA SER A 56 15.70 2.33 16.65
C SER A 56 14.62 1.26 16.55
N TYR A 57 14.83 0.11 17.18
CA TYR A 57 13.84 -0.96 17.24
C TYR A 57 12.86 -0.76 18.39
N LEU A 58 11.57 -0.90 18.11
CA LEU A 58 10.48 -0.83 19.08
C LEU A 58 9.69 -2.12 19.06
N LEU A 59 9.35 -2.64 20.24
CA LEU A 59 8.34 -3.67 20.38
C LEU A 59 6.97 -2.99 20.57
N LEU A 60 6.11 -3.11 19.57
CA LEU A 60 4.75 -2.61 19.62
C LEU A 60 3.81 -3.70 20.15
N TYR A 61 2.85 -3.30 20.97
CA TYR A 61 1.75 -4.15 21.42
C TYR A 61 0.44 -3.62 20.84
N LYS A 62 -0.48 -4.52 20.52
CA LYS A 62 -1.77 -4.19 19.90
C LYS A 62 -2.54 -3.18 20.74
N GLY A 63 -3.06 -2.14 20.09
CA GLY A 63 -3.85 -1.10 20.74
C GLY A 63 -3.07 -0.06 21.56
N ILE A 64 -1.77 -0.27 21.84
CA ILE A 64 -0.98 0.61 22.72
C ILE A 64 -0.11 1.55 21.88
N PRO A 65 -0.33 2.88 21.92
CA PRO A 65 0.54 3.84 21.28
C PRO A 65 1.91 3.91 21.96
N THR A 66 2.97 3.71 21.18
CA THR A 66 4.36 3.73 21.63
C THR A 66 5.12 4.84 20.92
N ARG A 67 5.89 5.62 21.69
CA ARG A 67 6.69 6.74 21.19
C ARG A 67 8.13 6.31 20.94
N CYS A 68 8.65 6.60 19.74
CA CYS A 68 10.08 6.51 19.45
C CYS A 68 10.86 7.69 20.03
N ARG A 69 12.18 7.55 20.20
CA ARG A 69 13.05 8.60 20.72
C ARG A 69 12.98 9.89 19.88
N CYS A 70 12.80 9.77 18.56
CA CYS A 70 12.61 10.92 17.66
C CYS A 70 11.32 11.70 17.89
N GLY A 71 10.37 11.18 18.68
CA GLY A 71 9.10 11.84 18.95
C GLY A 71 7.92 11.28 18.19
N HIS A 72 8.14 10.52 17.12
CA HIS A 72 7.05 9.89 16.38
C HIS A 72 6.34 8.81 17.20
N TRP A 73 5.03 8.73 17.03
CA TRP A 73 4.16 7.77 17.70
C TRP A 73 3.71 6.70 16.74
N PHE A 74 3.61 5.47 17.24
CA PHE A 74 3.22 4.29 16.48
C PHE A 74 2.20 3.47 17.26
N LYS A 75 1.21 2.89 16.60
CA LYS A 75 0.21 2.01 17.22
C LYS A 75 0.02 0.79 16.33
N LEU A 76 0.14 -0.39 16.93
CA LEU A 76 -0.17 -1.65 16.27
C LEU A 76 -1.69 -1.84 16.25
N VAL A 77 -2.25 -2.09 15.07
CA VAL A 77 -3.70 -2.21 14.84
C VAL A 77 -3.98 -3.39 13.92
N ASP A 78 -5.19 -3.94 14.00
CA ASP A 78 -5.64 -4.94 13.03
C ASP A 78 -5.86 -4.33 11.64
N TYR A 79 -5.99 -5.21 10.64
CA TYR A 79 -6.20 -4.78 9.26
C TYR A 79 -7.47 -3.93 9.09
N ASN A 80 -8.55 -4.24 9.81
CA ASN A 80 -9.82 -3.51 9.70
C ASN A 80 -9.71 -2.06 10.20
N GLU A 81 -9.07 -1.84 11.34
CA GLU A 81 -8.83 -0.50 11.88
C GLU A 81 -7.91 0.31 10.95
N TYR A 82 -6.89 -0.35 10.37
CA TYR A 82 -5.99 0.28 9.40
C TYR A 82 -6.73 0.73 8.14
N GLU A 83 -7.51 -0.16 7.52
CA GLU A 83 -8.28 0.14 6.31
C GLU A 83 -9.30 1.25 6.55
N ALA A 84 -10.02 1.21 7.68
CA ALA A 84 -10.93 2.28 8.05
C ALA A 84 -10.22 3.63 8.20
N ALA A 85 -8.98 3.65 8.72
CA ALA A 85 -8.18 4.87 8.80
C ALA A 85 -7.70 5.37 7.45
N ARG A 86 -7.26 4.45 6.58
CA ARG A 86 -6.88 4.75 5.20
C ARG A 86 -8.05 5.35 4.43
N ASP A 87 -9.24 4.77 4.56
CA ASP A 87 -10.45 5.25 3.87
C ASP A 87 -10.84 6.64 4.36
N ARG A 88 -10.74 6.92 5.67
CA ARG A 88 -10.96 8.28 6.20
C ARG A 88 -9.97 9.29 5.60
N TYR A 89 -8.69 8.93 5.51
CA TYR A 89 -7.66 9.77 4.90
C TYR A 89 -7.94 10.01 3.41
N TRP A 90 -8.21 8.95 2.66
CA TRP A 90 -8.53 9.03 1.24
C TRP A 90 -9.76 9.89 0.98
N ASN A 91 -10.83 9.71 1.76
CA ASN A 91 -12.03 10.53 1.65
C ASN A 91 -11.74 12.00 1.94
N LYS A 92 -10.83 12.32 2.87
CA LYS A 92 -10.42 13.70 3.09
C LYS A 92 -9.73 14.26 1.84
N VAL A 93 -8.69 13.59 1.35
CA VAL A 93 -7.89 14.01 0.18
C VAL A 93 -8.77 14.15 -1.06
N LYS A 94 -9.64 13.17 -1.34
CA LYS A 94 -10.55 13.16 -2.48
C LYS A 94 -11.49 14.37 -2.50
N ASN A 95 -11.93 14.82 -1.32
CA ASN A 95 -12.91 15.90 -1.20
C ASN A 95 -12.27 17.30 -1.09
N GLU A 96 -10.94 17.41 -1.10
CA GLU A 96 -10.25 18.71 -1.15
C GLU A 96 -10.42 19.36 -2.53
N PRO A 97 -10.78 20.65 -2.60
CA PRO A 97 -11.14 21.31 -3.86
C PRO A 97 -9.96 21.40 -4.85
N GLU A 98 -8.73 21.50 -4.33
CA GLU A 98 -7.50 21.48 -5.14
C GLU A 98 -7.30 20.16 -5.89
N ASN A 99 -7.86 19.07 -5.38
CA ASN A 99 -7.74 17.74 -5.97
C ASN A 99 -8.84 17.45 -7.00
N ALA A 100 -9.84 18.32 -7.18
CA ALA A 100 -10.98 18.07 -8.06
C ALA A 100 -10.57 17.78 -9.52
N LYS A 101 -9.55 18.45 -10.03
CA LYS A 101 -9.02 18.20 -11.38
C LYS A 101 -8.42 16.79 -11.48
N LEU A 102 -7.59 16.41 -10.50
CA LEU A 102 -6.94 15.10 -10.46
C LEU A 102 -7.97 13.97 -10.30
N VAL A 103 -8.99 14.17 -9.46
CA VAL A 103 -10.08 13.20 -9.28
C VAL A 103 -10.82 12.97 -10.60
N LYS A 104 -11.13 14.04 -11.35
CA LYS A 104 -11.75 13.91 -12.66
C LYS A 104 -10.87 13.18 -13.67
N GLU A 105 -9.57 13.45 -13.68
CA GLU A 105 -8.62 12.75 -14.54
C GLU A 105 -8.54 11.26 -14.21
N LEU A 106 -8.55 10.92 -12.92
CA LEU A 106 -8.58 9.53 -12.44
C LEU A 106 -9.86 8.81 -12.88
N GLU A 107 -11.02 9.44 -12.70
CA GLU A 107 -12.32 8.89 -13.13
C GLU A 107 -12.35 8.65 -14.65
N ASN A 108 -11.81 9.57 -15.45
CA ASN A 108 -11.71 9.38 -16.89
C ASN A 108 -10.78 8.21 -17.25
N ALA A 109 -9.62 8.11 -16.59
CA ALA A 109 -8.69 7.02 -16.83
C ALA A 109 -9.28 5.65 -16.44
N GLU A 110 -10.00 5.60 -15.33
CA GLU A 110 -10.72 4.39 -14.89
C GLU A 110 -11.79 3.98 -15.91
N GLN A 111 -12.56 4.93 -16.44
CA GLN A 111 -13.56 4.65 -17.47
C GLN A 111 -12.92 4.11 -18.77
N VAL A 112 -11.79 4.68 -19.19
CA VAL A 112 -11.03 4.19 -20.36
C VAL A 112 -10.56 2.75 -20.10
N LEU A 113 -9.99 2.48 -18.93
CA LEU A 113 -9.55 1.14 -18.56
C LEU A 113 -10.72 0.14 -18.55
N GLN A 114 -11.87 0.51 -17.97
CA GLN A 114 -13.06 -0.35 -17.95
C GLN A 114 -13.57 -0.67 -19.37
N ASN A 115 -13.57 0.32 -20.27
CA ASN A 115 -13.95 0.11 -21.66
C ASN A 115 -12.99 -0.86 -22.37
N LEU A 116 -11.68 -0.67 -22.20
CA LEU A 116 -10.65 -1.56 -22.76
C LEU A 116 -10.79 -2.99 -22.21
N LEU A 117 -11.05 -3.13 -20.91
CA LEU A 117 -11.29 -4.44 -20.28
C LEU A 117 -12.55 -5.10 -20.85
N GLU A 118 -13.65 -4.36 -21.08
CA GLU A 118 -14.85 -4.91 -21.69
C GLU A 118 -14.62 -5.35 -23.14
N GLU A 119 -13.96 -4.53 -23.95
CA GLU A 119 -13.57 -4.88 -25.33
C GLU A 119 -12.70 -6.15 -25.36
N SER A 120 -11.76 -6.25 -24.42
CA SER A 120 -10.86 -7.41 -24.30
C SER A 120 -11.59 -8.72 -24.03
N LYS A 121 -12.76 -8.71 -23.37
CA LYS A 121 -13.53 -9.94 -23.10
C LYS A 121 -13.99 -10.63 -24.38
N THR A 122 -14.14 -9.87 -25.47
CA THR A 122 -14.51 -10.40 -26.79
C THR A 122 -13.31 -10.81 -27.63
N MET A 123 -12.08 -10.54 -27.15
CA MET A 123 -10.85 -10.89 -27.86
C MET A 123 -10.51 -12.37 -27.68
N THR A 124 -10.13 -12.98 -28.78
CA THR A 124 -9.56 -14.34 -28.86
C THR A 124 -8.10 -14.25 -29.31
N ARG A 125 -7.31 -15.34 -29.14
CA ARG A 125 -5.91 -15.41 -29.59
C ARG A 125 -5.71 -15.08 -31.08
N SER A 126 -6.74 -15.24 -31.89
CA SER A 126 -6.76 -14.96 -33.33
C SER A 126 -7.30 -13.58 -33.70
N SER A 127 -7.61 -12.73 -32.72
CA SER A 127 -8.13 -11.38 -32.99
C SER A 127 -7.01 -10.51 -33.56
N PRO A 128 -7.27 -9.68 -34.59
CA PRO A 128 -6.26 -8.81 -35.17
C PRO A 128 -5.61 -7.92 -34.10
N GLY A 129 -4.28 -7.92 -34.01
CA GLY A 129 -3.53 -7.14 -33.02
C GLY A 129 -3.47 -7.75 -31.61
N ALA A 130 -4.11 -8.90 -31.34
CA ALA A 130 -4.04 -9.55 -30.02
C ALA A 130 -2.60 -9.98 -29.67
N THR A 131 -1.84 -10.50 -30.65
CA THR A 131 -0.42 -10.83 -30.46
C THR A 131 0.41 -9.58 -30.17
N GLU A 132 0.17 -8.49 -30.91
CA GLU A 132 0.92 -7.24 -30.76
C GLU A 132 0.63 -6.52 -29.42
N MET A 133 -0.60 -6.63 -28.93
CA MET A 133 -1.00 -6.14 -27.60
C MET A 133 -0.34 -6.97 -26.48
N MET A 134 -0.35 -8.30 -26.59
CA MET A 134 0.31 -9.17 -25.60
C MET A 134 1.83 -8.99 -25.61
N ASP A 135 2.44 -8.80 -26.78
CA ASP A 135 3.87 -8.49 -26.91
C ASP A 135 4.21 -7.12 -26.28
N LYS A 136 3.37 -6.09 -26.48
CA LYS A 136 3.54 -4.77 -25.84
C LYS A 136 3.38 -4.83 -24.32
N LEU A 137 2.45 -5.63 -23.81
CA LEU A 137 2.27 -5.86 -22.36
C LEU A 137 3.48 -6.61 -21.76
N LEU A 138 4.03 -7.60 -22.46
CA LEU A 138 5.22 -8.35 -22.04
C LEU A 138 6.51 -7.51 -22.03
N ILE A 139 6.63 -6.56 -22.97
CA ILE A 139 7.79 -5.66 -23.04
C ILE A 139 7.74 -4.61 -21.93
N ASN A 140 6.55 -4.12 -21.54
CA ASN A 140 6.41 -3.12 -20.48
C ASN A 140 6.45 -3.69 -19.04
N TRP A 141 6.37 -5.01 -18.88
CA TRP A 141 6.44 -5.70 -17.58
C TRP A 141 7.81 -6.34 -17.27
N ASN A 142 8.79 -6.14 -18.16
CA ASN A 142 10.22 -6.39 -17.90
C ASN A 142 10.98 -5.08 -17.80
#